data_AF-A0A8T1X7U5-F1
#
_entry.id   AF-A0A8T1X7U5-F1
#
_cell.length_a   1.000
_cell.length_b   1.000
_cell.length_c   1.000
_cell.angle_alpha   90.00
_cell.angle_beta   90.00
_cell.angle_gamma   90.00
#
_symmetry.space_group_name_H-M   'P 1'
#
loop_
_entity.id
_entity.type
_entity.pdbx_description
1 polymer ?
#
loop_
_entity_poly.entity_id
_entity_poly.type
_entity_poly.pdbx_seq_one_letter_code
_entity_poly.pdbx_strand_id
1 'polypeptide(L)'
;MIEFDIFDARADLKRIVKYKAKDLRRIKELKAMRIEWERRQPVVDKELSQLTEEDIDRGWGEAFETEKHILHFSLELSVEDILSKKQQVREYDEEIEDLRIELEDLERDMEECILNETMELESYRDMELNRASTMFADEKACRVRLQRIRWGTRNVRKRVIWRERQDVKTLEKEMLAKRQVEELGVLAFEKKQFVKHKLEQAIENAARSRAKQNEVTLEMKRDAGISQGFDEAVQRMQAITQEYSFQYRLPKTDLREDLNSAMCSGCGRITCDCHLKGSNTVGTGNDTPSKKQETGNVMINPRSKNRLARRWRYQD
;
A
#
# COMPACT_ATOMS: atom_id res chain seq x y z
N MET A 1 19.94 26.26 19.42
CA MET A 1 19.34 26.15 20.76
C MET A 1 20.47 25.73 21.68
N ILE A 2 20.88 24.46 21.62
CA ILE A 2 22.04 23.87 22.32
C ILE A 2 23.27 24.81 22.43
N GLU A 3 23.68 25.51 21.36
CA GLU A 3 24.80 26.48 21.41
C GLU A 3 24.65 27.60 22.46
N PHE A 4 23.42 28.10 22.69
CA PHE A 4 23.11 29.09 23.73
C PHE A 4 23.09 28.43 25.11
N ASP A 5 22.53 27.22 25.20
CA ASP A 5 22.45 26.46 26.45
C ASP A 5 23.86 26.11 26.97
N ILE A 6 24.76 25.70 26.07
CA ILE A 6 26.22 25.54 26.31
C ILE A 6 26.86 26.85 26.76
N PHE A 7 26.50 27.99 26.16
CA PHE A 7 27.08 29.29 26.52
C PHE A 7 26.67 29.72 27.93
N ASP A 8 25.39 29.57 28.28
CA ASP A 8 24.87 29.94 29.59
C ASP A 8 25.38 29.00 30.70
N ALA A 9 25.41 27.68 30.47
CA ALA A 9 26.02 26.73 31.42
C ALA A 9 27.53 27.01 31.63
N ARG A 10 28.29 27.36 30.57
CA ARG A 10 29.69 27.83 30.70
C ARG A 10 29.80 29.15 31.47
N ALA A 11 28.81 30.05 31.36
CA ALA A 11 28.77 31.30 32.11
C ALA A 11 28.47 31.06 33.60
N ASP A 12 27.58 30.11 33.92
CA ASP A 12 27.23 29.71 35.28
C ASP A 12 28.36 28.94 35.98
N LEU A 13 29.00 27.98 35.32
CA LEU A 13 30.19 27.29 35.87
C LEU A 13 31.27 28.31 36.25
N LYS A 14 31.51 29.31 35.40
CA LYS A 14 32.44 30.43 35.66
C LYS A 14 31.97 31.35 36.80
N ARG A 15 30.66 31.48 37.04
CA ARG A 15 30.04 32.22 38.14
C ARG A 15 30.28 31.51 39.48
N ILE A 16 30.01 30.21 39.54
CA ILE A 16 30.09 29.37 40.74
C ILE A 16 31.55 29.14 41.16
N VAL A 17 32.45 28.83 40.20
CA VAL A 17 33.91 28.78 40.45
C VAL A 17 34.43 30.07 41.11
N LYS A 18 33.91 31.23 40.69
CA LYS A 18 34.27 32.54 41.27
C LYS A 18 33.74 32.72 42.70
N TYR A 19 32.55 32.21 43.01
CA TYR A 19 31.99 32.22 44.38
C TYR A 19 32.72 31.25 45.31
N LYS A 20 32.96 30.01 44.88
CA LYS A 20 33.83 29.06 45.58
C LYS A 20 35.21 29.65 45.89
N ALA A 21 35.84 30.31 44.92
CA ALA A 21 37.12 31.00 45.10
C ALA A 21 37.03 32.26 45.99
N LYS A 22 35.85 32.84 46.23
CA LYS A 22 35.63 33.90 47.22
C LYS A 22 35.54 33.32 48.63
N ASP A 23 34.74 32.27 48.83
CA ASP A 23 34.56 31.70 50.16
C ASP A 23 35.76 30.86 50.64
N LEU A 24 36.51 30.23 49.73
CA LEU A 24 37.84 29.68 50.05
C LEU A 24 38.86 30.74 50.52
N ARG A 25 38.71 32.02 50.14
CA ARG A 25 39.48 33.13 50.72
C ARG A 25 38.92 33.51 52.08
N ARG A 26 37.60 33.63 52.23
CA ARG A 26 36.97 33.94 53.52
C ARG A 26 37.30 32.91 54.60
N ILE A 27 37.36 31.62 54.27
CA ILE A 27 37.81 30.56 55.19
C ILE A 27 39.27 30.75 55.62
N LYS A 28 40.15 31.27 54.75
CA LYS A 28 41.54 31.58 55.11
C LYS A 28 41.63 32.81 56.03
N GLU A 29 40.86 33.85 55.74
CA GLU A 29 40.73 35.04 56.61
C GLU A 29 40.26 34.66 58.02
N LEU A 30 39.14 33.93 58.13
CA LEU A 30 38.57 33.49 59.40
C LEU A 30 39.56 32.62 60.20
N LYS A 31 40.32 31.73 59.54
CA LYS A 31 41.38 30.95 60.19
C LYS A 31 42.53 31.82 60.71
N ALA A 32 42.91 32.88 59.99
CA ALA A 32 43.94 33.81 60.45
C ALA A 32 43.48 34.59 61.69
N MET A 33 42.29 35.21 61.62
CA MET A 33 41.66 35.91 62.76
C MET A 33 41.56 34.99 63.99
N ARG A 34 41.11 33.74 63.79
CA ARG A 34 40.98 32.76 64.87
C ARG A 34 42.33 32.44 65.54
N ILE A 35 43.42 32.30 64.76
CA ILE A 35 44.77 32.09 65.30
C ILE A 35 45.27 33.33 66.06
N GLU A 36 44.90 34.53 65.64
CA GLU A 36 45.23 35.78 66.34
C GLU A 36 44.48 35.87 67.69
N TRP A 37 43.18 35.53 67.72
CA TRP A 37 42.39 35.46 68.95
C TRP A 37 42.87 34.37 69.91
N GLU A 38 43.22 33.17 69.41
CA GLU A 38 43.84 32.09 70.21
C GLU A 38 45.18 32.50 70.82
N ARG A 39 45.91 33.43 70.18
CA ARG A 39 47.16 34.01 70.71
C ARG A 39 46.92 35.15 71.70
N ARG A 40 45.87 35.97 71.52
CA ARG A 40 45.54 37.08 72.42
C ARG A 40 44.94 36.59 73.74
N GLN A 41 44.09 35.56 73.71
CA GLN A 41 43.45 34.96 74.89
C GLN A 41 44.41 34.73 76.09
N PRO A 42 45.51 33.95 75.96
CA PRO A 42 46.46 33.72 77.06
C PRO A 42 47.36 34.92 77.41
N VAL A 43 47.18 36.07 76.75
CA VAL A 43 47.81 37.34 77.12
C VAL A 43 46.83 38.16 77.96
N VAL A 44 45.55 38.25 77.57
CA VAL A 44 44.48 38.84 78.40
C VAL A 44 44.38 38.13 79.75
N ASP A 45 44.45 36.80 79.76
CA ASP A 45 44.44 36.02 81.01
C ASP A 45 45.64 36.32 81.93
N LYS A 46 46.77 36.77 81.38
CA LYS A 46 47.94 37.20 82.16
C LYS A 46 47.79 38.63 82.66
N GLU A 47 47.33 39.54 81.80
CA GLU A 47 47.06 40.94 82.14
C GLU A 47 46.04 41.03 83.29
N LEU A 48 44.93 40.27 83.22
CA LEU A 48 43.97 40.12 84.31
C LEU A 48 44.60 39.61 85.61
N SER A 49 45.52 38.64 85.54
CA SER A 49 46.21 38.09 86.72
C SER A 49 47.33 38.99 87.30
N GLN A 50 47.64 40.10 86.62
CA GLN A 50 48.72 41.04 86.98
C GLN A 50 48.21 42.46 87.25
N LEU A 51 46.89 42.66 87.24
CA LEU A 51 46.28 43.97 87.45
C LEU A 51 46.59 44.53 88.85
N THR A 52 46.93 45.82 88.92
CA THR A 52 47.12 46.53 90.20
C THR A 52 45.84 47.22 90.64
N GLU A 53 45.74 47.58 91.93
CA GLU A 53 44.59 48.32 92.47
C GLU A 53 44.38 49.66 91.73
N GLU A 54 45.46 50.35 91.34
CA GLU A 54 45.39 51.57 90.52
C GLU A 54 44.80 51.35 89.12
N ASP A 55 44.92 50.14 88.57
CA ASP A 55 44.41 49.79 87.23
C ASP A 55 42.95 49.33 87.27
N ILE A 56 42.52 48.76 88.40
CA ILE A 56 41.09 48.53 88.71
C ILE A 56 40.36 49.88 88.79
N ASP A 57 40.90 50.84 89.55
CA ASP A 57 40.33 52.20 89.69
C ASP A 57 40.28 52.98 88.36
N ARG A 58 41.10 52.59 87.37
CA ARG A 58 41.10 53.14 86.00
C ARG A 58 40.15 52.41 85.03
N GLY A 59 39.47 51.35 85.48
CA GLY A 59 38.54 50.56 84.66
C GLY A 59 39.18 49.51 83.75
N TRP A 60 40.49 49.25 83.87
CA TRP A 60 41.15 48.24 83.02
C TRP A 60 40.68 46.81 83.31
N GLY A 61 40.20 46.53 84.53
CA GLY A 61 39.63 45.24 84.88
C GLY A 61 38.40 44.92 84.01
N GLU A 62 37.42 45.82 84.00
CA GLU A 62 36.23 45.68 83.14
C GLU A 62 36.58 45.62 81.64
N ALA A 63 37.60 46.38 81.21
CA ALA A 63 38.07 46.37 79.82
C ALA A 63 38.66 45.00 79.40
N PHE A 64 39.52 44.40 80.23
CA PHE A 64 40.09 43.09 79.93
C PHE A 64 39.10 41.94 80.17
N GLU A 65 38.18 42.05 81.13
CA GLU A 65 37.09 41.08 81.29
C GLU A 65 36.12 41.09 80.10
N THR A 66 35.77 42.28 79.59
CA THR A 66 34.94 42.39 78.38
C THR A 66 35.68 41.93 77.13
N GLU A 67 36.98 42.25 76.96
CA GLU A 67 37.79 41.69 75.88
C GLU A 67 37.82 40.15 75.94
N LYS A 68 38.02 39.57 77.13
CA LYS A 68 38.02 38.11 77.36
C LYS A 68 36.69 37.46 76.96
N HIS A 69 35.55 38.06 77.30
CA HIS A 69 34.24 37.56 76.86
C HIS A 69 34.06 37.68 75.34
N ILE A 70 34.47 38.82 74.74
CA ILE A 70 34.39 39.04 73.29
C ILE A 70 35.25 38.03 72.54
N LEU A 71 36.48 37.77 72.98
CA LEU A 71 37.37 36.78 72.37
C LEU A 71 36.81 35.36 72.47
N HIS A 72 36.27 34.97 73.64
CA HIS A 72 35.64 33.67 73.84
C HIS A 72 34.50 33.42 72.84
N PHE A 73 33.52 34.34 72.75
CA PHE A 73 32.40 34.19 71.81
C PHE A 73 32.83 34.34 70.34
N SER A 74 33.84 35.17 70.05
CA SER A 74 34.40 35.31 68.69
C SER A 74 35.10 34.02 68.23
N LEU A 75 35.80 33.34 69.14
CA LEU A 75 36.43 32.05 68.86
C LEU A 75 35.39 30.96 68.58
N GLU A 76 34.31 30.88 69.36
CA GLU A 76 33.21 29.94 69.13
C GLU A 76 32.48 30.22 67.81
N LEU A 77 32.03 31.46 67.59
CA LEU A 77 31.36 31.87 66.36
C LEU A 77 32.23 31.62 65.11
N SER A 78 33.55 31.82 65.21
CA SER A 78 34.45 31.55 64.09
C SER A 78 34.54 30.08 63.69
N VAL A 79 34.27 29.14 64.60
CA VAL A 79 34.22 27.71 64.27
C VAL A 79 32.99 27.43 63.41
N GLU A 80 31.82 27.93 63.81
CA GLU A 80 30.58 27.76 63.07
C GLU A 80 30.61 28.50 61.72
N ASP A 81 31.13 29.72 61.65
CA ASP A 81 31.36 30.44 60.39
C ASP A 81 32.27 29.65 59.42
N ILE A 82 33.35 29.02 59.95
CA ILE A 82 34.24 28.17 59.15
C ILE A 82 33.55 26.87 58.71
N LEU A 83 32.69 26.27 59.54
CA LEU A 83 31.92 25.07 59.20
C LEU A 83 30.85 25.36 58.15
N SER A 84 30.07 26.43 58.34
CA SER A 84 29.09 26.95 57.38
C SER A 84 29.74 27.26 56.02
N LYS A 85 30.87 27.97 56.00
CA LYS A 85 31.59 28.24 54.74
C LYS A 85 32.21 26.99 54.11
N LYS A 86 32.63 25.98 54.89
CA LYS A 86 33.04 24.66 54.35
C LYS A 86 31.86 23.84 53.80
N GLN A 87 30.63 24.11 54.24
CA GLN A 87 29.43 23.49 53.69
C GLN A 87 29.08 24.13 52.34
N GLN A 88 29.05 25.47 52.28
CA GLN A 88 28.85 26.22 51.02
C GLN A 88 29.92 25.92 49.96
N VAL A 89 31.19 25.70 50.36
CA VAL A 89 32.23 25.27 49.42
C VAL A 89 32.03 23.85 48.88
N ARG A 90 31.31 22.97 49.60
CA ARG A 90 30.94 21.62 49.12
C ARG A 90 29.71 21.65 48.21
N GLU A 91 28.70 22.46 48.57
CA GLU A 91 27.56 22.76 47.68
C GLU A 91 28.06 23.33 46.34
N TYR A 92 29.01 24.27 46.35
CA TYR A 92 29.68 24.76 45.14
C TYR A 92 30.63 23.74 44.46
N ASP A 93 31.02 22.64 45.11
CA ASP A 93 31.76 21.56 44.45
C ASP A 93 30.80 20.61 43.72
N GLU A 94 29.64 20.32 44.32
CA GLU A 94 28.55 19.55 43.73
C GLU A 94 27.96 20.29 42.52
N GLU A 95 27.56 21.57 42.67
CA GLU A 95 27.08 22.43 41.57
C GLU A 95 28.07 22.56 40.40
N ILE A 96 29.38 22.51 40.66
CA ILE A 96 30.42 22.59 39.61
C ILE A 96 30.54 21.28 38.84
N GLU A 97 30.29 20.13 39.47
CA GLU A 97 30.36 18.84 38.79
C GLU A 97 29.08 18.56 37.99
N ASP A 98 27.92 18.91 38.53
CA ASP A 98 26.64 18.83 37.81
C ASP A 98 26.70 19.66 36.52
N LEU A 99 27.15 20.92 36.58
CA LEU A 99 27.34 21.78 35.40
C LEU A 99 28.42 21.31 34.42
N ARG A 100 29.35 20.41 34.82
CA ARG A 100 30.26 19.76 33.87
C ARG A 100 29.57 18.65 33.13
N ILE A 101 28.81 17.82 33.84
CA ILE A 101 28.03 16.73 33.24
C ILE A 101 27.02 17.32 32.26
N GLU A 102 26.29 18.38 32.63
CA GLU A 102 25.39 19.08 31.71
C GLU A 102 26.11 19.64 30.47
N LEU A 103 27.35 20.13 30.61
CA LEU A 103 28.15 20.59 29.45
C LEU A 103 28.66 19.44 28.59
N GLU A 104 29.11 18.33 29.17
CA GLU A 104 29.52 17.12 28.45
C GLU A 104 28.33 16.43 27.77
N ASP A 105 27.11 16.58 28.30
CA ASP A 105 25.87 16.12 27.69
C ASP A 105 25.48 17.02 26.50
N LEU A 106 25.41 18.34 26.70
CA LEU A 106 25.07 19.29 25.64
C LEU A 106 26.10 19.31 24.49
N GLU A 107 27.39 19.14 24.78
CA GLU A 107 28.43 19.03 23.75
C GLU A 107 28.27 17.74 22.92
N ARG A 108 27.85 16.63 23.54
CA ARG A 108 27.54 15.38 22.82
C ARG A 108 26.25 15.47 22.00
N ASP A 109 25.20 16.10 22.51
CA ASP A 109 23.96 16.37 21.76
C ASP A 109 24.24 17.23 20.52
N MET A 110 25.14 18.22 20.64
CA MET A 110 25.59 19.04 19.52
C MET A 110 26.38 18.24 18.48
N GLU A 111 27.29 17.35 18.91
CA GLU A 111 28.01 16.44 18.01
C GLU A 111 27.07 15.46 17.30
N GLU A 112 26.06 14.91 17.99
CA GLU A 112 25.04 14.05 17.38
C GLU A 112 24.17 14.81 16.36
N CYS A 113 23.77 16.05 16.64
CA CYS A 113 23.07 16.89 15.65
C CYS A 113 23.91 17.09 14.38
N ILE A 114 25.19 17.44 14.52
CA ILE A 114 26.10 17.64 13.38
C ILE A 114 26.31 16.33 12.60
N LEU A 115 26.48 15.20 13.30
CA LEU A 115 26.62 13.89 12.66
C LEU A 115 25.37 13.53 11.84
N ASN A 116 24.18 13.68 12.42
CA ASN A 116 22.91 13.41 11.74
C ASN A 116 22.72 14.32 10.50
N GLU A 117 23.05 15.61 10.60
CA GLU A 117 23.03 16.52 9.44
C GLU A 117 23.98 16.05 8.33
N THR A 118 25.21 15.62 8.66
CA THR A 118 26.15 15.10 7.65
C THR A 118 25.66 13.79 7.01
N MET A 119 25.05 12.88 7.77
CA MET A 119 24.50 11.62 7.25
C MET A 119 23.33 11.84 6.29
N GLU A 120 22.43 12.80 6.57
CA GLU A 120 21.34 13.15 5.65
C GLU A 120 21.87 13.84 4.38
N LEU A 121 22.91 14.66 4.48
CA LEU A 121 23.57 15.26 3.30
C LEU A 121 24.27 14.21 2.42
N GLU A 122 24.90 13.19 3.01
CA GLU A 122 25.48 12.06 2.26
C GLU A 122 24.40 11.16 1.65
N SER A 123 23.33 10.87 2.38
CA SER A 123 22.13 10.15 1.89
C SER A 123 21.52 10.84 0.66
N TYR A 124 21.33 12.16 0.71
CA TYR A 124 20.83 12.94 -0.43
C TYR A 124 21.82 12.96 -1.60
N ARG A 125 23.12 13.10 -1.34
CA ARG A 125 24.18 13.05 -2.35
C ARG A 125 24.19 11.72 -3.10
N ASP A 126 24.11 10.60 -2.39
CA ASP A 126 24.07 9.27 -3.01
C ASP A 126 22.77 9.04 -3.80
N MET A 127 21.64 9.60 -3.34
CA MET A 127 20.39 9.58 -4.10
C MET A 127 20.53 10.27 -5.46
N GLU A 128 21.11 11.47 -5.51
CA GLU A 128 21.33 12.22 -6.76
C GLU A 128 22.43 11.60 -7.64
N LEU A 129 23.47 10.99 -7.06
CA LEU A 129 24.48 10.22 -7.81
C LEU A 129 23.88 8.97 -8.47
N ASN A 130 22.99 8.26 -7.78
CA ASN A 130 22.24 7.13 -8.35
C ASN A 130 21.27 7.59 -9.45
N ARG A 131 20.58 8.72 -9.26
CA ARG A 131 19.71 9.35 -10.27
C ARG A 131 20.48 9.77 -11.53
N ALA A 132 21.63 10.42 -11.37
CA ALA A 132 22.50 10.79 -12.50
C ALA A 132 23.01 9.53 -13.25
N SER A 133 23.40 8.49 -12.50
CA SER A 133 23.88 7.23 -13.06
C SER A 133 22.82 6.48 -13.86
N THR A 134 21.58 6.44 -13.36
CA THR A 134 20.43 5.85 -14.07
C THR A 134 20.05 6.64 -15.32
N MET A 135 19.98 7.98 -15.24
CA MET A 135 19.75 8.83 -16.42
C MET A 135 20.81 8.62 -17.51
N PHE A 136 22.09 8.53 -17.13
CA PHE A 136 23.19 8.24 -18.06
C PHE A 136 23.10 6.83 -18.66
N ALA A 137 22.73 5.82 -17.87
CA ALA A 137 22.53 4.46 -18.33
C ALA A 137 21.39 4.36 -19.36
N ASP A 138 20.27 5.02 -19.11
CA ASP A 138 19.12 5.07 -20.03
C ASP A 138 19.45 5.84 -21.32
N GLU A 139 20.15 6.97 -21.24
CA GLU A 139 20.57 7.71 -22.43
C GLU A 139 21.52 6.88 -23.29
N LYS A 140 22.50 6.20 -22.65
CA LYS A 140 23.42 5.25 -23.29
C LYS A 140 22.67 4.08 -23.92
N ALA A 141 21.67 3.52 -23.25
CA ALA A 141 20.83 2.44 -23.77
C ALA A 141 20.00 2.90 -24.98
N CYS A 142 19.46 4.13 -24.96
CA CYS A 142 18.77 4.75 -26.09
C CYS A 142 19.71 5.02 -27.27
N ARG A 143 20.91 5.57 -27.04
CA ARG A 143 21.95 5.76 -28.08
C ARG A 143 22.32 4.41 -28.74
N VAL A 144 22.56 3.36 -27.95
CA VAL A 144 22.83 2.00 -28.46
C VAL A 144 21.64 1.43 -29.23
N ARG A 145 20.40 1.64 -28.76
CA ARG A 145 19.17 1.21 -29.45
C ARG A 145 19.02 1.89 -30.81
N LEU A 146 19.27 3.21 -30.89
CA LEU A 146 19.25 3.97 -32.14
C LEU A 146 20.32 3.48 -33.13
N GLN A 147 21.54 3.22 -32.67
CA GLN A 147 22.59 2.62 -33.52
C GLN A 147 22.19 1.22 -34.01
N ARG A 148 21.65 0.35 -33.14
CA ARG A 148 21.14 -0.98 -33.54
C ARG A 148 20.00 -0.91 -34.57
N ILE A 149 19.19 0.15 -34.55
CA ILE A 149 18.15 0.40 -35.57
C ILE A 149 18.77 0.93 -36.88
N ARG A 150 19.78 1.80 -36.78
CA ARG A 150 20.47 2.41 -37.94
C ARG A 150 21.27 1.39 -38.75
N TRP A 151 22.00 0.50 -38.09
CA TRP A 151 22.83 -0.54 -38.71
C TRP A 151 22.11 -1.90 -38.84
N GLY A 152 20.88 -2.02 -38.32
CA GLY A 152 20.09 -3.25 -38.40
C GLY A 152 19.59 -3.54 -39.81
N THR A 153 19.79 -4.77 -40.29
CA THR A 153 19.33 -5.21 -41.61
C THR A 153 17.82 -5.01 -41.79
N ARG A 154 17.42 -4.39 -42.91
CA ARG A 154 16.08 -3.82 -43.14
C ARG A 154 15.01 -4.88 -43.44
N ASN A 155 14.76 -5.78 -42.48
CA ASN A 155 13.86 -6.92 -42.64
C ASN A 155 12.38 -6.48 -42.74
N VAL A 156 11.81 -6.56 -43.95
CA VAL A 156 10.45 -6.12 -44.27
C VAL A 156 9.39 -7.01 -43.62
N ARG A 157 9.57 -8.34 -43.68
CA ARG A 157 8.60 -9.34 -43.17
C ARG A 157 8.31 -9.14 -41.68
N LYS A 158 9.33 -8.83 -40.87
CA LYS A 158 9.18 -8.50 -39.44
C LYS A 158 8.31 -7.25 -39.21
N ARG A 159 8.37 -6.26 -40.11
CA ARG A 159 7.62 -5.00 -40.02
C ARG A 159 6.14 -5.15 -40.40
N VAL A 160 5.83 -6.10 -41.28
CA VAL A 160 4.46 -6.51 -41.64
C VAL A 160 3.81 -7.24 -40.45
N ILE A 161 4.48 -8.25 -39.90
CA ILE A 161 4.02 -9.00 -38.72
C ILE A 161 3.73 -8.08 -37.51
N TRP A 162 4.55 -7.05 -37.27
CA TRP A 162 4.32 -6.06 -36.21
C TRP A 162 3.11 -5.14 -36.45
N ARG A 163 2.67 -4.94 -37.70
CA ARG A 163 1.44 -4.19 -38.03
C ARG A 163 0.19 -5.07 -37.97
N GLU A 164 0.33 -6.37 -38.19
CA GLU A 164 -0.80 -7.32 -38.27
C GLU A 164 -1.17 -7.90 -36.90
N ARG A 165 -0.21 -8.06 -35.98
CA ARG A 165 -0.45 -8.50 -34.60
C ARG A 165 -1.46 -7.59 -33.89
N GLN A 166 -2.63 -8.15 -33.61
CA GLN A 166 -3.69 -7.47 -32.86
C GLN A 166 -3.30 -7.33 -31.38
N ASP A 167 -2.60 -8.32 -30.83
CA ASP A 167 -2.10 -8.37 -29.44
C ASP A 167 -1.25 -7.14 -29.06
N VAL A 168 -0.45 -6.61 -29.99
CA VAL A 168 0.33 -5.39 -29.76
C VAL A 168 -0.60 -4.18 -29.63
N LYS A 169 -1.66 -4.10 -30.44
CA LYS A 169 -2.64 -3.00 -30.44
C LYS A 169 -3.62 -3.08 -29.26
N THR A 170 -3.83 -4.25 -28.66
CA THR A 170 -4.56 -4.37 -27.39
C THR A 170 -3.65 -3.98 -26.23
N LEU A 171 -2.41 -4.47 -26.18
CA LEU A 171 -1.43 -4.08 -25.15
C LEU A 171 -1.12 -2.58 -25.17
N GLU A 172 -1.01 -1.94 -26.34
CA GLU A 172 -0.85 -0.48 -26.45
C GLU A 172 -2.06 0.28 -25.86
N LYS A 173 -3.29 -0.21 -26.09
CA LYS A 173 -4.51 0.38 -25.51
C LYS A 173 -4.59 0.17 -24.01
N GLU A 174 -4.22 -1.01 -23.51
CA GLU A 174 -4.16 -1.30 -22.08
C GLU A 174 -3.10 -0.45 -21.36
N MET A 175 -1.93 -0.26 -21.97
CA MET A 175 -0.86 0.60 -21.45
C MET A 175 -1.29 2.07 -21.42
N LEU A 176 -1.99 2.56 -22.46
CA LEU A 176 -2.56 3.90 -22.49
C LEU A 176 -3.66 4.09 -21.43
N ALA A 177 -4.52 3.09 -21.22
CA ALA A 177 -5.54 3.11 -20.18
C ALA A 177 -4.94 3.12 -18.77
N LYS A 178 -3.86 2.35 -18.52
CA LYS A 178 -3.14 2.32 -17.24
C LYS A 178 -2.47 3.66 -16.92
N ARG A 179 -1.77 4.27 -17.88
CA ARG A 179 -1.14 5.59 -17.71
C ARG A 179 -2.13 6.69 -17.32
N GLN A 180 -3.33 6.68 -17.89
CA GLN A 180 -4.38 7.64 -17.52
C GLN A 180 -4.81 7.50 -16.05
N VAL A 181 -4.69 6.32 -15.43
CA VAL A 181 -4.97 6.11 -14.00
C VAL A 181 -3.80 6.57 -13.13
N GLU A 182 -2.57 6.36 -13.57
CA GLU A 182 -1.34 6.77 -12.87
C GLU A 182 -1.16 8.31 -12.87
N GLU A 183 -1.37 8.97 -14.00
CA GLU A 183 -1.30 10.44 -14.13
C GLU A 183 -2.36 11.16 -13.28
N LEU A 184 -3.52 10.53 -13.05
CA LEU A 184 -4.55 11.02 -12.10
C LEU A 184 -4.09 10.99 -10.63
N GLY A 185 -2.98 10.34 -10.30
CA GLY A 185 -2.33 10.43 -8.99
C GLY A 185 -1.57 11.75 -8.77
N VAL A 186 -0.98 12.31 -9.83
CA VAL A 186 -0.01 13.42 -9.76
C VAL A 186 -0.62 14.77 -10.20
N LEU A 187 -1.73 14.75 -10.92
CA LEU A 187 -2.43 15.96 -11.36
C LEU A 187 -3.20 16.68 -10.23
N ALA A 188 -3.03 18.01 -10.17
CA ALA A 188 -3.79 18.88 -9.28
C ALA A 188 -5.32 18.73 -9.42
N PHE A 189 -6.03 18.94 -8.31
CA PHE A 189 -7.43 18.55 -8.09
C PHE A 189 -8.41 18.96 -9.20
N GLU A 190 -8.31 20.18 -9.72
CA GLU A 190 -9.19 20.68 -10.80
C GLU A 190 -8.98 19.93 -12.12
N LYS A 191 -7.73 19.67 -12.49
CA LYS A 191 -7.39 18.85 -13.68
C LYS A 191 -7.85 17.41 -13.51
N LYS A 192 -7.78 16.88 -12.28
CA LYS A 192 -8.29 15.54 -11.91
C LYS A 192 -9.81 15.45 -12.11
N GLN A 193 -10.58 16.47 -11.69
CA GLN A 193 -12.03 16.53 -11.97
C GLN A 193 -12.34 16.63 -13.47
N PHE A 194 -11.65 17.50 -14.21
CA PHE A 194 -11.87 17.67 -15.65
C PHE A 194 -11.60 16.39 -16.47
N VAL A 195 -10.52 15.66 -16.14
CA VAL A 195 -10.22 14.38 -16.78
C VAL A 195 -11.25 13.31 -16.40
N LYS A 196 -11.68 13.24 -15.13
CA LYS A 196 -12.75 12.33 -14.69
C LYS A 196 -14.05 12.57 -15.45
N HIS A 197 -14.49 13.81 -15.58
CA HIS A 197 -15.71 14.17 -16.33
C HIS A 197 -15.61 13.83 -17.83
N LYS A 198 -14.41 13.95 -18.43
CA LYS A 198 -14.17 13.50 -19.81
C LYS A 198 -14.19 11.98 -19.97
N LEU A 199 -13.66 11.24 -18.99
CA LEU A 199 -13.73 9.77 -18.97
C LEU A 199 -15.17 9.29 -18.81
N GLU A 200 -15.96 9.92 -17.95
CA GLU A 200 -17.38 9.62 -17.76
C GLU A 200 -18.18 9.87 -19.05
N GLN A 201 -17.96 11.01 -19.72
CA GLN A 201 -18.54 11.27 -21.05
C GLN A 201 -18.06 10.28 -22.13
N ALA A 202 -16.80 9.83 -22.10
CA ALA A 202 -16.30 8.84 -23.04
C ALA A 202 -16.93 7.45 -22.83
N ILE A 203 -17.10 7.04 -21.57
CA ILE A 203 -17.81 5.81 -21.18
C ILE A 203 -19.28 5.89 -21.59
N GLU A 204 -19.95 7.01 -21.35
CA GLU A 204 -21.36 7.19 -21.72
C GLU A 204 -21.54 7.16 -23.25
N ASN A 205 -20.69 7.86 -24.01
CA ASN A 205 -20.73 7.82 -25.47
C ASN A 205 -20.41 6.41 -26.02
N ALA A 206 -19.49 5.67 -25.39
CA ALA A 206 -19.24 4.27 -25.74
C ALA A 206 -20.46 3.37 -25.44
N ALA A 207 -21.16 3.58 -24.32
CA ALA A 207 -22.41 2.89 -24.00
C ALA A 207 -23.53 3.22 -25.00
N ARG A 208 -23.74 4.50 -25.33
CA ARG A 208 -24.69 4.97 -26.34
C ARG A 208 -24.37 4.39 -27.74
N SER A 209 -23.10 4.30 -28.12
CA SER A 209 -22.70 3.70 -29.41
C SER A 209 -22.97 2.19 -29.47
N ARG A 210 -22.72 1.46 -28.36
CA ARG A 210 -23.07 0.04 -28.24
C ARG A 210 -24.59 -0.18 -28.23
N ALA A 211 -25.36 0.70 -27.60
CA ALA A 211 -26.82 0.63 -27.63
C ALA A 211 -27.34 0.76 -29.08
N LYS A 212 -26.87 1.76 -29.84
CA LYS A 212 -27.21 1.92 -31.26
C LYS A 212 -26.76 0.76 -32.15
N GLN A 213 -25.59 0.18 -31.88
CA GLN A 213 -25.15 -1.04 -32.60
C GLN A 213 -26.06 -2.23 -32.28
N ASN A 214 -26.44 -2.43 -31.01
CA ASN A 214 -27.35 -3.48 -30.61
C ASN A 214 -28.74 -3.30 -31.24
N GLU A 215 -29.26 -2.07 -31.28
CA GLU A 215 -30.51 -1.66 -31.92
C GLU A 215 -30.52 -2.05 -33.41
N VAL A 216 -29.52 -1.61 -34.19
CA VAL A 216 -29.36 -2.00 -35.60
C VAL A 216 -29.26 -3.52 -35.77
N THR A 217 -28.53 -4.24 -34.90
CA THR A 217 -28.47 -5.71 -34.98
C THR A 217 -29.77 -6.42 -34.56
N LEU A 218 -30.67 -5.75 -33.84
CA LEU A 218 -32.00 -6.27 -33.53
C LEU A 218 -32.97 -6.04 -34.70
N GLU A 219 -32.85 -4.91 -35.40
CA GLU A 219 -33.60 -4.62 -36.63
C GLU A 219 -33.24 -5.61 -37.73
N MET A 220 -31.94 -5.77 -38.06
CA MET A 220 -31.50 -6.75 -39.07
C MET A 220 -31.88 -8.20 -38.71
N LYS A 221 -32.06 -8.53 -37.42
CA LYS A 221 -32.55 -9.85 -36.99
C LYS A 221 -34.06 -10.01 -37.12
N ARG A 222 -34.84 -8.93 -36.99
CA ARG A 222 -36.29 -8.94 -37.30
C ARG A 222 -36.50 -9.18 -38.79
N ASP A 223 -35.78 -8.45 -39.64
CA ASP A 223 -35.87 -8.59 -41.11
C ASP A 223 -35.46 -9.99 -41.59
N ALA A 224 -34.37 -10.54 -41.03
CA ALA A 224 -33.95 -11.91 -41.29
C ALA A 224 -35.01 -12.94 -40.86
N GLY A 225 -35.63 -12.78 -39.68
CA GLY A 225 -36.71 -13.64 -39.21
C GLY A 225 -37.99 -13.56 -40.06
N ILE A 226 -38.31 -12.37 -40.59
CA ILE A 226 -39.43 -12.19 -41.53
C ILE A 226 -39.14 -12.90 -42.85
N SER A 227 -37.93 -12.72 -43.41
CA SER A 227 -37.50 -13.38 -44.65
C SER A 227 -37.53 -14.91 -44.50
N GLN A 228 -36.97 -15.44 -43.42
CA GLN A 228 -36.96 -16.87 -43.13
C GLN A 228 -38.39 -17.44 -42.96
N GLY A 229 -39.31 -16.67 -42.36
CA GLY A 229 -40.72 -17.05 -42.27
C GLY A 229 -41.43 -17.10 -43.63
N PHE A 230 -41.09 -16.20 -44.56
CA PHE A 230 -41.57 -16.26 -45.94
C PHE A 230 -40.99 -17.46 -46.70
N ASP A 231 -39.69 -17.73 -46.57
CA ASP A 231 -39.03 -18.88 -47.21
C ASP A 231 -39.65 -20.21 -46.73
N GLU A 232 -39.89 -20.36 -45.42
CA GLU A 232 -40.61 -21.52 -44.89
C GLU A 232 -42.04 -21.64 -45.44
N ALA A 233 -42.77 -20.54 -45.56
CA ALA A 233 -44.13 -20.55 -46.12
C ALA A 233 -44.12 -20.97 -47.61
N VAL A 234 -43.17 -20.48 -48.39
CA VAL A 234 -42.97 -20.86 -49.80
C VAL A 234 -42.60 -22.34 -49.91
N GLN A 235 -41.69 -22.84 -49.07
CA GLN A 235 -41.31 -24.26 -49.05
C GLN A 235 -42.50 -25.17 -48.71
N ARG A 236 -43.33 -24.80 -47.73
CA ARG A 236 -44.55 -25.55 -47.38
C ARG A 236 -45.57 -25.56 -48.54
N MET A 237 -45.77 -24.42 -49.22
CA MET A 237 -46.63 -24.36 -50.41
C MET A 237 -46.07 -25.22 -51.57
N GLN A 238 -44.75 -25.24 -51.77
CA GLN A 238 -44.11 -26.10 -52.77
C GLN A 238 -44.29 -27.58 -52.43
N ALA A 239 -44.12 -27.98 -51.16
CA ALA A 239 -44.34 -29.36 -50.73
C ALA A 239 -45.78 -29.83 -51.00
N ILE A 240 -46.78 -29.04 -50.57
CA ILE A 240 -48.20 -29.30 -50.84
C ILE A 240 -48.47 -29.43 -52.35
N THR A 241 -47.89 -28.53 -53.16
CA THR A 241 -48.05 -28.56 -54.62
C THR A 241 -47.42 -29.83 -55.21
N GLN A 242 -46.27 -30.28 -54.70
CA GLN A 242 -45.60 -31.50 -55.14
C GLN A 242 -46.42 -32.75 -54.79
N GLU A 243 -46.91 -32.87 -53.55
CA GLU A 243 -47.75 -34.00 -53.10
C GLU A 243 -49.01 -34.17 -53.95
N TYR A 244 -49.78 -33.09 -54.18
CA TYR A 244 -50.94 -33.15 -55.06
C TYR A 244 -50.56 -33.42 -56.52
N SER A 245 -49.44 -32.87 -57.02
CA SER A 245 -48.98 -33.17 -58.38
C SER A 245 -48.56 -34.63 -58.59
N PHE A 246 -48.11 -35.31 -57.53
CA PHE A 246 -47.74 -36.72 -57.57
C PHE A 246 -48.98 -37.63 -57.68
N GLN A 247 -50.03 -37.35 -56.89
CA GLN A 247 -51.29 -38.12 -56.94
C GLN A 247 -51.97 -38.06 -58.31
N TYR A 248 -51.87 -36.92 -59.02
CA TYR A 248 -52.39 -36.76 -60.39
C TYR A 248 -51.53 -37.44 -61.48
N ARG A 249 -50.34 -37.96 -61.15
CA ARG A 249 -49.39 -38.56 -62.11
C ARG A 249 -49.28 -40.08 -62.03
N LEU A 250 -49.98 -40.73 -61.09
CA LEU A 250 -50.08 -42.19 -61.05
C LEU A 250 -51.00 -42.69 -62.18
N PRO A 251 -50.53 -43.61 -63.05
CA PRO A 251 -51.38 -44.17 -64.10
C PRO A 251 -52.48 -45.03 -63.49
N LYS A 252 -53.72 -44.87 -63.99
CA LYS A 252 -54.85 -45.72 -63.61
C LYS A 252 -54.74 -47.06 -64.35
N THR A 253 -54.22 -48.08 -63.70
CA THR A 253 -54.18 -49.46 -64.21
C THR A 253 -55.59 -50.03 -64.34
N ASP A 254 -56.03 -50.35 -65.56
CA ASP A 254 -57.26 -51.14 -65.79
C ASP A 254 -56.95 -52.63 -65.56
N LEU A 255 -57.69 -53.28 -64.67
CA LEU A 255 -57.48 -54.66 -64.19
C LEU A 255 -57.76 -55.74 -65.26
N ARG A 256 -57.86 -55.34 -66.53
CA ARG A 256 -58.18 -56.17 -67.70
C ARG A 256 -56.95 -56.56 -68.52
N GLU A 257 -55.84 -55.84 -68.37
CA GLU A 257 -54.61 -56.08 -69.15
C GLU A 257 -53.54 -56.88 -68.37
N ASP A 258 -53.75 -57.14 -67.08
CA ASP A 258 -52.87 -57.98 -66.26
C ASP A 258 -52.98 -59.47 -66.63
N LEU A 259 -51.85 -60.10 -66.92
CA LEU A 259 -51.73 -61.55 -67.18
C LEU A 259 -52.09 -62.44 -65.98
N ASN A 260 -52.16 -61.87 -64.78
CA ASN A 260 -52.64 -62.53 -63.55
C ASN A 260 -54.07 -62.09 -63.18
N SER A 261 -54.78 -61.38 -64.05
CA SER A 261 -56.19 -61.02 -63.82
C SER A 261 -57.05 -62.29 -63.79
N ALA A 262 -57.98 -62.35 -62.85
CA ALA A 262 -58.70 -63.58 -62.51
C ALA A 262 -59.72 -64.05 -63.57
N MET A 263 -59.83 -63.41 -64.74
CA MET A 263 -60.79 -63.76 -65.80
C MET A 263 -60.11 -64.49 -66.96
N CYS A 264 -60.69 -65.62 -67.40
CA CYS A 264 -60.20 -66.33 -68.58
C CYS A 264 -60.39 -65.49 -69.86
N SER A 265 -59.30 -65.21 -70.55
CA SER A 265 -59.24 -64.42 -71.80
C SER A 265 -60.06 -65.02 -72.96
N GLY A 266 -60.33 -66.33 -72.94
CA GLY A 266 -61.14 -67.00 -73.97
C GLY A 266 -62.66 -66.93 -73.74
N CYS A 267 -63.14 -66.62 -72.53
CA CYS A 267 -64.58 -66.67 -72.22
C CYS A 267 -65.10 -65.65 -71.17
N GLY A 268 -64.26 -64.75 -70.68
CA GLY A 268 -64.63 -63.64 -69.79
C GLY A 268 -65.16 -64.04 -68.41
N ARG A 269 -64.96 -65.29 -67.98
CA ARG A 269 -65.41 -65.79 -66.67
C ARG A 269 -64.26 -66.00 -65.70
N ILE A 270 -64.53 -65.76 -64.42
CA ILE A 270 -63.53 -65.85 -63.33
C ILE A 270 -63.13 -67.31 -63.04
N THR A 271 -63.97 -68.27 -63.42
CA THR A 271 -63.67 -69.70 -63.39
C THR A 271 -64.05 -70.31 -64.73
N CYS A 272 -63.11 -70.97 -65.40
CA CYS A 272 -63.38 -71.83 -66.55
C CYS A 272 -62.51 -73.08 -66.50
N ASP A 273 -63.12 -74.22 -66.82
CA ASP A 273 -62.50 -75.53 -66.68
C ASP A 273 -61.62 -75.91 -67.90
N CYS A 274 -61.31 -74.91 -68.74
CA CYS A 274 -60.78 -75.04 -70.09
C CYS A 274 -59.36 -75.64 -70.14
N HIS A 275 -58.68 -75.75 -69.00
CA HIS A 275 -57.35 -76.35 -68.84
C HIS A 275 -57.28 -77.42 -67.72
N LEU A 276 -58.42 -77.95 -67.23
CA LEU A 276 -58.41 -78.94 -66.14
C LEU A 276 -57.82 -80.29 -66.55
N LYS A 277 -56.63 -80.62 -66.01
CA LYS A 277 -56.17 -81.97 -65.59
C LYS A 277 -54.75 -81.90 -64.97
N GLY A 278 -54.63 -81.85 -63.64
CA GLY A 278 -53.31 -81.82 -62.97
C GLY A 278 -53.29 -81.65 -61.43
N SER A 279 -53.59 -82.72 -60.69
CA SER A 279 -53.12 -83.02 -59.31
C SER A 279 -53.03 -81.92 -58.21
N ASN A 280 -54.05 -81.89 -57.35
CA ASN A 280 -54.13 -81.57 -55.90
C ASN A 280 -52.83 -81.37 -55.06
N THR A 281 -52.79 -80.41 -54.11
CA THR A 281 -52.91 -80.59 -52.62
C THR A 281 -52.54 -79.38 -51.69
N VAL A 282 -53.49 -78.98 -50.83
CA VAL A 282 -53.47 -78.57 -49.38
C VAL A 282 -52.28 -77.82 -48.69
N GLY A 283 -52.60 -76.71 -47.96
CA GLY A 283 -52.00 -76.28 -46.65
C GLY A 283 -51.20 -74.95 -46.61
N THR A 284 -50.84 -74.28 -45.49
CA THR A 284 -51.49 -73.93 -44.17
C THR A 284 -50.55 -73.05 -43.28
N GLY A 285 -51.05 -72.05 -42.52
CA GLY A 285 -50.32 -71.26 -41.47
C GLY A 285 -49.86 -69.82 -41.90
N ASN A 286 -49.80 -68.71 -41.13
CA ASN A 286 -50.10 -68.26 -39.73
C ASN A 286 -48.91 -68.04 -38.75
N ASP A 287 -48.72 -66.81 -38.18
CA ASP A 287 -48.32 -66.47 -36.76
C ASP A 287 -47.98 -64.96 -36.49
N THR A 288 -47.85 -64.55 -35.20
CA THR A 288 -47.83 -63.12 -34.71
C THR A 288 -46.90 -62.85 -33.46
N PRO A 289 -47.20 -62.01 -32.41
CA PRO A 289 -46.84 -60.57 -32.22
C PRO A 289 -46.10 -60.21 -30.88
N SER A 290 -46.03 -58.89 -30.48
CA SER A 290 -45.76 -58.29 -29.12
C SER A 290 -44.40 -57.56 -28.89
N LYS A 291 -44.14 -56.61 -27.95
CA LYS A 291 -44.92 -55.75 -26.96
C LYS A 291 -44.02 -54.66 -26.28
N LYS A 292 -44.56 -53.47 -25.91
CA LYS A 292 -44.38 -52.64 -24.66
C LYS A 292 -42.95 -52.12 -24.23
N GLN A 293 -42.68 -51.14 -23.33
CA GLN A 293 -43.40 -50.02 -22.62
C GLN A 293 -42.42 -48.99 -21.93
N GLU A 294 -42.86 -47.72 -21.72
CA GLU A 294 -42.43 -46.71 -20.68
C GLU A 294 -40.90 -46.38 -20.46
N THR A 295 -40.38 -45.45 -19.61
CA THR A 295 -40.85 -44.35 -18.70
C THR A 295 -39.76 -43.25 -18.48
N GLY A 296 -40.10 -42.05 -17.93
CA GLY A 296 -39.14 -41.21 -17.16
C GLY A 296 -39.42 -39.69 -17.05
N ASN A 297 -39.06 -39.02 -15.93
CA ASN A 297 -39.31 -37.58 -15.66
C ASN A 297 -38.24 -36.97 -14.69
N VAL A 298 -38.10 -35.62 -14.59
CA VAL A 298 -37.59 -34.76 -13.45
C VAL A 298 -36.99 -33.39 -13.90
N MET A 299 -37.17 -32.33 -13.09
CA MET A 299 -36.48 -31.00 -13.16
C MET A 299 -35.49 -30.79 -12.00
N ILE A 300 -34.39 -30.03 -12.21
CA ILE A 300 -33.56 -29.45 -11.11
C ILE A 300 -32.97 -28.06 -11.46
N ASN A 301 -33.04 -27.12 -10.50
CA ASN A 301 -32.24 -25.89 -10.32
C ASN A 301 -32.48 -25.42 -8.85
N PRO A 302 -31.65 -24.64 -8.11
CA PRO A 302 -30.40 -23.96 -8.48
C PRO A 302 -29.25 -24.03 -7.43
N ARG A 303 -28.18 -23.23 -7.65
CA ARG A 303 -27.20 -22.67 -6.67
C ARG A 303 -26.80 -23.52 -5.43
N SER A 304 -25.49 -23.76 -5.26
CA SER A 304 -24.63 -22.88 -4.42
C SER A 304 -23.18 -23.38 -4.22
N LYS A 305 -22.32 -22.47 -3.72
CA LYS A 305 -21.06 -22.69 -2.98
C LYS A 305 -19.96 -23.54 -3.65
N ASN A 306 -18.86 -22.87 -3.94
CA ASN A 306 -17.58 -23.35 -3.41
C ASN A 306 -17.02 -22.27 -2.47
N ARG A 307 -16.63 -22.65 -1.25
CA ARG A 307 -16.06 -21.76 -0.22
C ARG A 307 -14.58 -22.12 -0.06
N LEU A 308 -13.69 -21.17 -0.28
CA LEU A 308 -12.44 -21.10 0.49
C LEU A 308 -12.28 -19.67 1.01
N ALA A 309 -11.91 -19.55 2.27
CA ALA A 309 -11.80 -18.29 2.97
C ALA A 309 -10.46 -18.22 3.72
N ARG A 310 -9.83 -17.05 3.70
CA ARG A 310 -8.89 -16.61 4.73
C ARG A 310 -9.00 -15.09 4.87
N ARG A 311 -9.12 -14.64 6.13
CA ARG A 311 -8.91 -13.23 6.50
C ARG A 311 -7.43 -12.88 6.31
N TRP A 312 -7.11 -11.59 6.27
CA TRP A 312 -6.54 -10.90 7.44
C TRP A 312 -7.15 -9.49 7.53
N ARG A 313 -7.13 -8.89 8.73
CA ARG A 313 -7.31 -7.44 8.90
C ARG A 313 -5.92 -6.83 9.09
N TYR A 314 -5.76 -5.57 8.72
CA TYR A 314 -4.96 -4.65 9.52
C TYR A 314 -5.76 -3.37 9.73
N GLN A 315 -5.58 -2.76 10.89
CA GLN A 315 -5.71 -1.33 11.08
C GLN A 315 -4.29 -0.76 10.99
N ASP A 316 -4.15 0.41 10.39
CA ASP A 316 -3.49 1.58 10.97
C ASP A 316 -4.21 2.81 10.40
#